data_AF-L8TQQ4-F1
#
_entry.id   AF-L8TQQ4-F1
#
_cell.length_a   1.000
_cell.length_b   1.000
_cell.length_c   1.000
_cell.angle_alpha   90.00
_cell.angle_beta   90.00
_cell.angle_gamma   90.00
#
_symmetry.space_group_name_H-M   'P 1'
#
loop_
_entity.id
_entity.type
_entity.pdbx_description
1 polymer ?
#
loop_
_entity_poly.entity_id
_entity_poly.type
_entity_poly.pdbx_seq_one_letter_code
_entity_poly.pdbx_strand_id
1 'polypeptide(L)'
;MSDAPEEKLSYRLISGPDNREFCERISTALAEGYVLHGSPAAAFNGTSVIVAQAVVLPAAIASADAAVATAVDDLEAANEDLEFDGEGHA
;
A
#
# COMPACT_ATOMS: atom_id res chain seq x y z
N MET A 1 -1.76 25.68 -20.98
CA MET A 1 -1.42 25.29 -19.58
C MET A 1 -1.39 23.78 -19.59
N SER A 2 -0.23 23.23 -19.26
CA SER A 2 0.06 21.80 -19.43
C SER A 2 -0.76 20.99 -18.43
N ASP A 3 -1.78 20.29 -18.91
CA ASP A 3 -2.49 19.24 -18.18
C ASP A 3 -1.67 17.95 -18.35
N ALA A 4 -0.52 17.89 -17.67
CA ALA A 4 0.14 16.61 -17.48
C ALA A 4 -0.67 15.90 -16.39
N PRO A 5 -1.18 14.68 -16.61
CA PRO A 5 -1.91 13.98 -15.57
C PRO A 5 -0.96 13.81 -14.38
N GLU A 6 -1.26 14.53 -13.30
CA GLU A 6 -0.50 14.41 -12.06
C GLU A 6 -0.53 12.93 -11.68
N GLU A 7 0.64 12.28 -11.71
CA GLU A 7 0.75 10.86 -11.51
C GLU A 7 0.23 10.54 -10.10
N LYS A 8 -0.96 9.95 -10.02
CA LYS A 8 -1.66 9.75 -8.74
C LYS A 8 -0.81 8.83 -7.87
N LEU A 9 -0.42 9.32 -6.69
CA LEU A 9 0.31 8.53 -5.71
C LEU A 9 -0.48 7.27 -5.34
N SER A 10 0.16 6.12 -5.48
CA SER A 10 -0.45 4.82 -5.21
C SER A 10 -0.90 4.62 -3.75
N TYR A 11 -0.30 5.35 -2.81
CA TYR A 11 -0.63 5.35 -1.39
C TYR A 11 -0.63 6.79 -0.88
N ARG A 12 -1.63 7.14 -0.06
CA ARG A 12 -1.71 8.42 0.65
C ARG A 12 -2.18 8.20 2.08
N LEU A 13 -1.49 8.81 3.04
CA LEU A 13 -1.96 8.93 4.42
C LEU A 13 -2.58 10.31 4.60
N ILE A 14 -3.90 10.35 4.77
CA ILE A 14 -4.62 11.60 5.04
C ILE A 14 -4.78 11.73 6.55
N SER A 15 -4.24 12.80 7.12
CA SER A 15 -4.40 13.13 8.54
C SER A 15 -4.96 14.53 8.74
N GLY A 16 -5.64 14.72 9.87
CA GLY A 16 -6.24 15.99 10.26
C GLY A 16 -7.13 15.86 11.50
N PRO A 17 -7.68 16.98 12.00
CA PRO A 17 -8.69 16.93 13.07
C PRO A 17 -9.94 16.17 12.60
N ASP A 18 -10.64 15.52 13.53
CA ASP A 18 -11.94 14.88 13.26
C ASP A 18 -13.01 15.94 12.95
N ASN A 19 -13.09 16.38 11.69
CA ASN A 19 -13.99 17.43 11.25
C ASN A 19 -14.53 17.16 9.83
N ARG A 20 -15.44 18.03 9.36
CA ARG A 20 -16.03 17.93 8.02
C ARG A 20 -14.99 17.96 6.91
N GLU A 21 -13.99 18.83 7.01
CA GLU A 21 -12.93 18.96 5.98
C GLU A 21 -12.14 17.66 5.83
N PHE A 22 -11.91 16.93 6.93
CA PHE A 22 -11.30 15.60 6.88
C PHE A 22 -12.20 14.62 6.12
N CYS A 23 -13.49 14.56 6.45
CA CYS A 23 -14.45 13.71 5.74
C CYS A 23 -14.53 14.03 4.24
N GLU A 24 -14.48 15.30 3.86
CA GLU A 24 -14.47 15.74 2.47
C GLU A 24 -13.20 15.27 1.74
N ARG A 25 -12.02 15.39 2.36
CA ARG A 25 -10.75 14.91 1.78
C ARG A 25 -10.76 13.41 1.54
N ILE A 26 -11.30 12.63 2.49
CA ILE A 26 -11.46 11.18 2.31
C ILE A 26 -12.45 10.87 1.19
N SER A 27 -13.60 11.55 1.17
CA SER A 27 -14.63 11.36 0.14
C SER A 27 -14.11 11.66 -1.25
N THR A 28 -13.31 12.72 -1.41
CA THR A 28 -12.63 13.04 -2.68
C THR A 28 -11.66 11.95 -3.09
N ALA A 29 -10.83 11.43 -2.17
CA ALA A 29 -9.93 10.33 -2.48
C ALA A 29 -10.70 9.07 -2.93
N LEU A 30 -11.82 8.75 -2.29
CA LEU A 30 -12.68 7.64 -2.72
C LEU A 30 -13.26 7.87 -4.12
N ALA A 31 -13.73 9.09 -4.43
CA ALA A 31 -14.21 9.45 -5.77
C ALA A 31 -13.10 9.40 -6.84
N GLU A 32 -11.83 9.61 -6.44
CA GLU A 32 -10.66 9.49 -7.31
C GLU A 32 -10.24 8.05 -7.61
N GLY A 33 -10.91 7.06 -7.01
CA GLY A 33 -10.67 5.62 -7.20
C GLY A 33 -9.79 4.96 -6.13
N TYR A 34 -9.47 5.66 -5.04
CA TYR A 34 -8.79 5.05 -3.92
C TYR A 34 -9.75 4.19 -3.09
N VAL A 35 -9.18 3.24 -2.35
CA VAL A 35 -9.88 2.43 -1.35
C VAL A 35 -9.26 2.64 0.03
N LEU A 36 -10.07 2.48 1.08
CA LEU A 36 -9.59 2.57 2.45
C LEU A 36 -8.69 1.38 2.78
N HIS A 37 -7.52 1.66 3.35
CA HIS A 37 -6.60 0.62 3.80
C HIS A 37 -6.66 0.50 5.33
N GLY A 38 -7.35 -0.55 5.80
CA GLY A 38 -7.52 -0.84 7.23
C GLY A 38 -8.38 0.18 7.97
N SER A 39 -8.36 0.08 9.30
CA SER A 39 -9.10 0.98 10.20
C SER A 39 -8.39 2.33 10.37
N PRO A 40 -9.15 3.43 10.58
CA PRO A 40 -8.57 4.72 10.89
C PRO A 40 -7.84 4.68 12.24
N ALA A 41 -6.75 5.44 12.33
CA ALA A 41 -6.05 5.72 13.59
C ALA A 41 -6.54 7.06 14.14
N ALA A 42 -6.86 7.13 15.44
CA ALA A 42 -7.26 8.36 16.10
C ALA A 42 -6.42 8.57 17.37
N ALA A 43 -5.90 9.78 17.56
CA ALA A 43 -5.09 10.15 18.71
C ALA A 43 -5.47 11.55 19.22
N PHE A 44 -5.58 11.71 20.55
CA PHE A 44 -5.85 13.01 21.17
C PHE A 44 -4.53 13.77 21.40
N ASN A 45 -4.43 14.99 20.88
CA ASN A 45 -3.20 15.81 20.97
C ASN A 45 -3.18 16.77 22.19
N GLY A 46 -4.14 16.65 23.11
CA GLY A 46 -4.32 17.57 24.23
C GLY A 46 -5.34 18.68 23.98
N THR A 47 -5.78 18.88 22.73
CA THR A 47 -6.81 19.87 22.37
C THR A 47 -7.92 19.28 21.52
N SER A 48 -7.58 18.47 20.53
CA SER A 48 -8.53 17.81 19.62
C SER A 48 -8.08 16.40 19.27
N VAL A 49 -9.03 15.61 18.76
CA VAL A 49 -8.74 14.29 18.19
C VAL A 49 -8.22 14.49 16.77
N ILE A 50 -7.04 13.96 16.52
CA ILE A 50 -6.43 13.87 15.20
C ILE A 50 -6.68 12.46 14.67
N VAL A 51 -7.27 12.38 13.49
CA VAL A 51 -7.54 11.13 12.78
C VAL A 51 -6.58 11.01 11.61
N ALA A 52 -6.15 9.80 11.32
CA ALA A 52 -5.37 9.44 10.16
C ALA A 52 -6.02 8.23 9.47
N GLN A 53 -6.21 8.31 8.17
CA GLN A 53 -6.73 7.24 7.34
C GLN A 53 -5.81 7.05 6.14
N ALA A 54 -5.35 5.81 5.96
CA ALA A 54 -4.61 5.41 4.77
C ALA A 54 -5.59 5.10 3.62
N VAL A 55 -5.25 5.56 2.42
CA VAL A 55 -5.97 5.26 1.19
C VAL A 55 -4.99 4.80 0.11
N VAL A 56 -5.39 3.80 -0.66
CA VAL A 56 -4.54 3.14 -1.67
C VAL A 56 -5.26 3.00 -2.99
N LEU A 57 -4.52 3.04 -4.10
CA LEU A 57 -5.07 2.68 -5.40
C LEU A 57 -5.04 1.16 -5.55
N PRO A 58 -6.16 0.51 -5.93
CA PRO A 58 -6.20 -0.95 -6.12
C PRO A 58 -5.14 -1.47 -7.10
N ALA A 59 -4.83 -0.71 -8.14
CA ALA A 59 -3.81 -1.06 -9.13
C ALA A 59 -2.42 -1.24 -8.52
N ALA A 60 -2.10 -0.45 -7.49
CA ALA A 60 -0.81 -0.55 -6.80
C ALA A 60 -0.72 -1.81 -5.94
N ILE A 61 -1.82 -2.21 -5.29
CA ILE A 61 -1.88 -3.45 -4.52
C ILE A 61 -1.71 -4.65 -5.45
N ALA A 62 -2.43 -4.67 -6.58
CA ALA A 62 -2.29 -5.73 -7.56
C ALA A 62 -0.86 -5.85 -8.10
N SER A 63 -0.19 -4.72 -8.35
CA SER A 63 1.21 -4.72 -8.78
C SER A 63 2.17 -5.23 -7.70
N ALA A 64 1.92 -4.91 -6.43
CA ALA A 64 2.73 -5.39 -5.32
C ALA A 64 2.55 -6.91 -5.12
N ASP A 65 1.30 -7.40 -5.13
CA ASP A 65 1.00 -8.84 -5.03
C ASP A 65 1.65 -9.62 -6.18
N ALA A 66 1.58 -9.10 -7.41
CA ALA A 66 2.22 -9.72 -8.57
C ALA A 66 3.75 -9.78 -8.41
N ALA A 67 4.37 -8.70 -7.93
CA ALA A 67 5.81 -8.67 -7.69
C ALA A 67 6.24 -9.66 -6.59
N VAL A 68 5.42 -9.82 -5.55
CA VAL A 68 5.66 -10.81 -4.48
C VAL A 68 5.55 -12.23 -5.03
N ALA A 69 4.53 -12.54 -5.83
CA ALA A 69 4.38 -13.85 -6.44
C ALA A 69 5.59 -14.22 -7.31
N THR A 70 6.03 -13.32 -8.20
CA THR A 70 7.22 -13.53 -9.03
C THR A 70 8.48 -13.78 -8.18
N ALA A 71 8.67 -13.03 -7.10
CA ALA A 71 9.84 -13.20 -6.24
C ALA A 71 9.83 -14.55 -5.49
N VAL A 72 8.65 -15.10 -5.18
CA VAL A 72 8.52 -16.44 -4.60
C VAL A 72 8.88 -17.50 -5.63
N ASP A 73 8.34 -17.40 -6.85
CA ASP A 73 8.63 -18.34 -7.94
C ASP A 73 10.14 -18.36 -8.26
N ASP A 74 10.79 -17.20 -8.33
CA ASP A 74 12.24 -17.08 -8.56
C ASP A 74 13.07 -17.74 -7.45
N LEU A 75 12.62 -17.63 -6.20
CA LEU A 75 13.30 -18.24 -5.06
C LEU A 75 13.12 -19.76 -5.04
N GLU A 76 11.92 -20.27 -5.35
CA GLU A 76 11.68 -21.71 -5.46
C GLU A 76 12.57 -22.33 -6.54
N ALA A 77 12.59 -21.74 -7.74
CA ALA A 77 13.46 -22.18 -8.82
C ALA A 77 14.96 -22.19 -8.41
N ALA A 78 15.41 -21.15 -7.71
CA ALA A 78 16.80 -21.07 -7.23
C ALA A 78 17.14 -22.11 -6.15
N ASN A 79 16.15 -22.59 -5.37
CA ASN A 79 16.36 -23.66 -4.39
C ASN A 79 16.37 -25.05 -5.03
N GLU A 80 15.63 -25.27 -6.12
CA GLU A 80 15.65 -26.51 -6.89
C GLU A 80 17.02 -26.73 -7.56
N ASP A 81 17.67 -25.67 -8.06
CA ASP A 81 19.02 -25.74 -8.64
C ASP A 81 20.14 -26.06 -7.61
N LEU A 82 19.83 -26.05 -6.31
CA LEU A 82 20.77 -26.35 -5.22
C LEU A 82 20.61 -27.76 -4.64
N GLU A 83 19.88 -28.67 -5.32
CA GLU A 83 19.87 -30.09 -4.96
C GLU A 83 21.30 -30.65 -4.90
N PHE A 84 21.77 -30.85 -3.66
CA PHE A 84 23.10 -31.35 -3.31
C PHE A 84 23.32 -32.75 -3.92
N ASP A 85 24.20 -32.83 -4.91
CA ASP A 85 24.74 -34.06 -5.47
C ASP A 85 25.64 -34.71 -4.43
N GLY A 86 25.04 -35.43 -3.49
CA GLY A 86 25.76 -36.10 -2.41
C GLY A 86 26.74 -37.16 -2.91
N GLU A 87 27.93 -36.76 -3.34
CA GLU A 87 29.10 -37.62 -3.48
C GLU A 87 29.67 -37.84 -2.08
N GLY A 88 29.08 -38.80 -1.37
CA GLY A 88 29.53 -39.25 -0.06
C GLY A 88 30.90 -39.93 -0.18
N HIS A 89 31.97 -39.21 0.19
CA HIS A 89 33.28 -39.83 0.44
C HIS A 89 33.18 -40.75 1.66
N ALA A 90 33.25 -42.06 1.40
CA ALA A 90 33.40 -43.13 2.39
C ALA A 90 34.85 -43.28 2.86
#